data_AF-A0A9X8VHY3-F1
#
_entry.id   AF-A0A9X8VHY3-F1
#
_cell.length_a   1.000
_cell.length_b   1.000
_cell.length_c   1.000
_cell.angle_alpha   90.00
_cell.angle_beta   90.00
_cell.angle_gamma   90.00
#
_symmetry.space_group_name_H-M   'P 1'
#
loop_
_entity.id
_entity.type
_entity.pdbx_description
1 polymer ?
#
loop_
_entity_poly.entity_id
_entity_poly.type
_entity_poly.pdbx_seq_one_letter_code
_entity_poly.pdbx_strand_id
1 'polypeptide(L)'
;TGTGAALEPLSMLPIGKGVVRRQGEKIAILNFGTLLPEAAQAAEALNATLVDMRFVKPLDEQLVLELAASHETLVTLEENAIMGGAGSGVNELLMAKRRPVPVLNLGLPD
;
A
#
# COMPACT_ATOMS: atom_id res chain seq x y z
N THR A 1 -39.17 11.50 8.76
CA THR A 1 -38.71 10.19 9.26
C THR A 1 -37.39 9.89 8.57
N GLY A 2 -36.28 9.99 9.28
CA GLY A 2 -34.96 9.73 8.68
C GLY A 2 -34.82 8.23 8.40
N THR A 3 -34.50 7.87 7.16
CA THR A 3 -34.13 6.51 6.78
C THR A 3 -32.76 6.20 7.37
N GLY A 4 -32.73 5.73 8.61
CA GLY A 4 -31.50 5.24 9.25
C GLY A 4 -30.89 4.14 8.38
N ALA A 5 -29.63 4.33 7.98
CA ALA A 5 -28.88 3.29 7.31
C ALA A 5 -28.63 2.13 8.28
N ALA A 6 -28.70 0.89 7.79
CA ALA A 6 -28.34 -0.27 8.59
C ALA A 6 -26.87 -0.14 9.01
N LEU A 7 -26.61 -0.17 10.32
CA LEU A 7 -25.26 -0.21 10.85
C LEU A 7 -24.68 -1.60 10.57
N GLU A 8 -23.68 -1.66 9.69
CA GLU A 8 -22.86 -2.86 9.58
C GLU A 8 -22.08 -3.06 10.89
N PRO A 9 -21.90 -4.31 11.36
CA PRO A 9 -21.11 -4.58 12.55
C PRO A 9 -19.69 -4.03 12.40
N LEU A 10 -19.22 -3.27 13.40
CA LEU A 10 -17.83 -2.82 13.46
C LEU A 10 -16.93 -4.06 13.54
N SER A 11 -16.17 -4.33 12.47
CA SER A 11 -15.13 -5.35 12.47
C SER A 11 -13.83 -4.73 12.99
N MET A 12 -13.22 -5.36 14.00
CA MET A 12 -11.89 -4.94 14.45
C MET A 12 -10.87 -5.20 13.36
N LEU A 13 -10.18 -4.15 12.93
CA LEU A 13 -9.05 -4.28 12.02
C LEU A 13 -7.79 -4.59 12.82
N PRO A 14 -7.01 -5.62 12.44
CA PRO A 14 -5.70 -5.84 13.03
C PRO A 14 -4.83 -4.60 12.78
N ILE A 15 -4.31 -4.02 13.86
CA ILE A 15 -3.45 -2.83 13.79
C ILE A 15 -2.17 -3.17 13.02
N GLY A 16 -1.78 -2.29 12.09
CA GLY A 16 -0.55 -2.46 11.33
C GLY A 16 -0.60 -3.57 10.28
N LYS A 17 -1.81 -3.97 9.85
CA LYS A 17 -1.99 -4.97 8.78
C LYS A 17 -2.60 -4.37 7.53
N GLY A 18 -1.91 -4.59 6.42
CA GLY A 18 -2.41 -4.27 5.09
C GLY A 18 -3.40 -5.32 4.59
N VAL A 19 -4.13 -5.00 3.53
CA VAL A 19 -5.06 -5.91 2.88
C VAL A 19 -4.75 -5.97 1.40
N VAL A 20 -4.38 -7.17 0.92
CA VAL A 20 -4.26 -7.44 -0.52
C VAL A 20 -5.66 -7.39 -1.13
N ARG A 21 -5.87 -6.45 -2.04
CA ARG A 21 -7.14 -6.24 -2.74
C ARG A 21 -7.22 -7.00 -4.06
N ARG A 22 -6.06 -7.17 -4.73
CA ARG A 22 -5.91 -7.85 -6.01
C ARG A 22 -4.54 -8.51 -6.07
N GLN A 23 -4.46 -9.73 -6.57
CA GLN A 23 -3.19 -10.35 -6.94
C GLN A 23 -2.91 -10.11 -8.42
N GLY A 24 -1.67 -9.76 -8.72
CA GLY A 24 -1.15 -9.60 -10.07
C GLY A 24 0.27 -10.15 -10.17
N GLU A 25 1.06 -9.60 -11.09
CA GLU A 25 2.39 -10.06 -11.42
C GLU A 25 3.37 -8.89 -11.55
N LYS A 26 4.66 -9.14 -11.28
CA LYS A 26 5.83 -8.25 -11.46
C LYS A 26 5.82 -6.94 -10.67
N ILE A 27 4.70 -6.23 -10.58
CA ILE A 27 4.54 -4.94 -9.90
C ILE A 27 3.58 -5.11 -8.74
N ALA A 28 3.93 -4.56 -7.58
CA ALA A 28 2.99 -4.39 -6.46
C ALA A 28 2.80 -2.92 -6.13
N ILE A 29 1.55 -2.47 -6.13
CA ILE A 29 1.13 -1.12 -5.75
C ILE A 29 0.68 -1.15 -4.28
N LEU A 30 1.39 -0.40 -3.44
CA LEU A 30 1.13 -0.21 -2.02
C LEU A 30 0.46 1.15 -1.85
N ASN A 31 -0.86 1.16 -1.69
CA ASN A 31 -1.64 2.37 -1.50
C ASN A 31 -1.73 2.76 -0.02
N PHE A 32 -1.44 4.03 0.27
CA PHE A 32 -1.54 4.67 1.57
C PHE A 32 -2.49 5.86 1.49
N GLY A 33 -3.79 5.62 1.65
CA GLY A 33 -4.78 6.69 1.70
C GLY A 33 -5.92 6.52 0.69
N THR A 34 -6.45 7.65 0.20
CA THR A 34 -7.74 7.66 -0.48
C THR A 34 -7.67 7.36 -1.98
N LEU A 35 -6.46 7.35 -2.56
CA LEU A 35 -6.19 7.03 -3.97
C LEU A 35 -6.38 5.55 -4.34
N LEU A 36 -7.04 4.76 -3.48
CA LEU A 36 -7.29 3.35 -3.74
C LEU A 36 -8.10 3.11 -5.03
N PRO A 37 -9.12 3.92 -5.39
CA PRO A 37 -9.85 3.76 -6.65
C PRO A 37 -8.96 3.93 -7.89
N GLU A 38 -8.09 4.94 -7.90
CA GLU A 38 -7.13 5.20 -8.98
C GLU A 38 -6.07 4.09 -9.04
N ALA A 39 -5.58 3.66 -7.88
CA ALA A 39 -4.65 2.54 -7.76
C ALA A 39 -5.26 1.24 -8.31
N ALA A 40 -6.56 1.01 -8.09
CA ALA A 40 -7.28 -0.15 -8.63
C ALA A 40 -7.36 -0.12 -10.16
N GLN A 41 -7.61 1.04 -10.75
CA GLN A 41 -7.60 1.20 -12.22
C GLN A 41 -6.21 0.93 -12.79
N ALA A 42 -5.16 1.46 -12.18
CA ALA A 42 -3.78 1.23 -12.60
C ALA A 42 -3.36 -0.24 -12.41
N ALA A 43 -3.73 -0.85 -11.29
CA ALA A 43 -3.43 -2.26 -11.01
C ALA A 43 -4.08 -3.19 -12.03
N GLU A 44 -5.31 -2.90 -12.45
CA GLU A 44 -5.99 -3.67 -13.50
C GLU A 44 -5.29 -3.52 -14.85
N ALA A 45 -4.98 -2.28 -15.26
CA ALA A 45 -4.33 -2.00 -16.54
C ALA A 45 -2.93 -2.62 -16.67
N LEU A 46 -2.19 -2.71 -15.56
CA LEU A 46 -0.82 -3.23 -15.51
C LEU A 46 -0.73 -4.70 -15.09
N ASN A 47 -1.86 -5.33 -14.77
CA ASN A 47 -1.93 -6.61 -14.08
C ASN A 47 -1.05 -6.64 -12.80
N ALA A 48 -1.04 -5.56 -12.02
CA ALA A 48 -0.25 -5.45 -10.80
C ALA A 48 -1.01 -6.00 -9.58
N THR A 49 -0.26 -6.42 -8.57
CA THR A 49 -0.80 -6.66 -7.22
C THR A 49 -1.17 -5.32 -6.60
N LEU A 50 -2.34 -5.23 -5.96
CA LEU A 50 -2.79 -4.05 -5.24
C LEU A 50 -2.95 -4.36 -3.76
N VAL A 51 -2.32 -3.55 -2.93
CA VAL A 51 -2.41 -3.63 -1.48
C VAL A 51 -2.88 -2.30 -0.90
N ASP A 52 -3.93 -2.37 -0.10
CA ASP A 52 -4.39 -1.28 0.76
C ASP A 52 -3.65 -1.37 2.08
N MET A 53 -2.64 -0.52 2.29
CA MET A 53 -1.71 -0.65 3.42
C MET A 53 -2.33 -0.22 4.76
N ARG A 54 -3.30 0.71 4.73
CA ARG A 54 -4.08 1.26 5.88
C ARG A 54 -3.28 1.97 6.98
N PHE A 55 -2.05 1.55 7.25
CA PHE A 55 -1.19 2.08 8.31
C PHE A 55 0.16 2.45 7.72
N VAL A 56 0.54 3.71 7.90
CA VAL A 56 1.93 4.14 7.67
C VAL A 56 2.82 3.69 8.82
N LYS A 57 2.30 3.74 10.06
CA LYS A 57 2.94 3.22 11.27
C LYS A 57 1.91 2.58 12.21
N PRO A 58 2.21 1.40 12.80
CA PRO A 58 3.31 0.51 12.40
C PRO A 58 3.07 0.00 10.97
N LEU A 59 4.14 -0.08 10.17
CA LEU A 59 4.11 -0.64 8.82
C LEU A 59 3.98 -2.18 8.90
N ASP A 60 3.24 -2.78 7.98
CA ASP A 60 3.17 -4.24 7.88
C ASP A 60 4.45 -4.79 7.25
N GLU A 61 5.53 -4.87 8.03
CA GLU A 61 6.87 -5.24 7.53
C GLU A 61 6.86 -6.58 6.81
N GLN A 62 6.12 -7.55 7.34
CA GLN A 62 6.05 -8.89 6.76
C GLN A 62 5.45 -8.84 5.36
N LEU A 63 4.33 -8.15 5.18
CA LEU A 63 3.67 -8.02 3.90
C LEU A 63 4.57 -7.30 2.88
N VAL A 64 5.24 -6.22 3.28
CA VAL A 64 6.17 -5.50 2.40
C VAL A 64 7.32 -6.42 1.94
N LEU A 65 7.88 -7.22 2.85
CA LEU A 65 8.95 -8.16 2.51
C LEU A 65 8.50 -9.31 1.62
N GLU A 66 7.27 -9.81 1.82
CA GLU A 66 6.66 -10.82 0.95
C GLU A 66 6.46 -10.26 -0.47
N LEU A 67 5.97 -9.02 -0.60
CA LEU A 67 5.82 -8.35 -1.89
C LEU A 67 7.17 -8.11 -2.57
N ALA A 68 8.16 -7.63 -1.81
CA ALA A 68 9.52 -7.40 -2.32
C ALA A 68 10.20 -8.70 -2.80
N ALA A 69 9.86 -9.85 -2.23
CA ALA A 69 10.40 -11.14 -2.63
C ALA A 69 9.69 -11.74 -3.86
N SER A 70 8.42 -11.36 -4.10
CA SER A 70 7.57 -11.93 -5.15
C SER A 70 7.41 -11.03 -6.38
N HIS A 71 7.78 -9.75 -6.28
CA HIS A 71 7.62 -8.76 -7.34
C HIS A 71 8.97 -8.16 -7.73
N GLU A 72 9.09 -7.76 -9.00
CA GLU A 72 10.27 -7.11 -9.56
C GLU A 72 10.34 -5.62 -9.18
N THR A 73 9.21 -4.99 -8.86
CA THR A 73 9.13 -3.56 -8.53
C THR A 73 7.98 -3.28 -7.57
N LEU A 74 8.22 -2.40 -6.61
CA LEU A 74 7.18 -1.85 -5.74
C LEU A 74 6.85 -0.41 -6.15
N VAL A 75 5.59 -0.04 -6.03
CA VAL A 75 5.12 1.34 -6.21
C VAL A 75 4.40 1.74 -4.94
N THR A 76 4.85 2.79 -4.27
CA THR A 76 4.09 3.36 -3.13
C THR A 76 3.27 4.53 -3.64
N LEU A 77 2.00 4.60 -3.23
CA LEU A 77 1.10 5.68 -3.62
C LEU A 77 0.52 6.33 -2.37
N GLU A 78 0.77 7.63 -2.18
CA GLU A 78 0.32 8.39 -1.02
C GLU A 78 -0.12 9.81 -1.38
N GLU A 79 -1.04 10.39 -0.62
CA GLU A 79 -1.46 11.80 -0.73
C GLU A 79 -0.69 12.70 0.24
N ASN A 80 0.60 12.44 0.38
CA ASN A 80 1.48 13.16 1.28
C ASN A 80 2.82 13.44 0.59
N ALA A 81 3.67 14.24 1.23
CA ALA A 81 5.02 14.50 0.73
C ALA A 81 5.79 13.19 0.53
N ILE A 82 6.42 13.03 -0.63
CA ILE A 82 7.26 11.86 -0.93
C ILE A 82 8.44 11.77 0.07
N MET A 83 9.02 12.92 0.41
CA MET A 83 10.12 13.03 1.35
C MET A 83 9.64 12.80 2.78
N GLY A 84 10.11 11.73 3.43
CA GLY A 84 9.70 11.39 4.80
C GLY A 84 8.30 10.79 4.91
N GLY A 85 7.63 10.53 3.78
CA GLY A 85 6.31 9.91 3.69
C GLY A 85 6.29 8.41 3.95
N ALA A 86 5.16 7.78 3.62
CA ALA A 86 4.97 6.33 3.72
C ALA A 86 5.93 5.56 2.83
N GLY A 87 6.17 6.06 1.60
CA GLY A 87 7.16 5.49 0.69
C GLY A 87 8.56 5.46 1.29
N SER A 88 8.97 6.54 1.97
CA SER A 88 10.25 6.58 2.68
C SER A 88 10.35 5.49 3.76
N GLY A 89 9.29 5.26 4.54
CA GLY A 89 9.25 4.17 5.52
C GLY A 89 9.39 2.77 4.90
N VAL A 90 8.78 2.54 3.73
CA VAL A 90 8.97 1.29 2.95
C VAL A 90 10.43 1.13 2.52
N ASN A 91 11.05 2.20 2.01
CA ASN A 91 12.45 2.18 1.58
C ASN A 91 13.41 1.91 2.74
N GLU A 92 13.20 2.58 3.88
CA GLU A 92 13.96 2.36 5.12
C GLU A 92 13.90 0.89 5.56
N LEU A 93 12.71 0.28 5.53
CA LEU A 93 12.53 -1.13 5.86
C LEU A 93 13.32 -2.04 4.90
N LEU A 94 13.19 -1.85 3.59
CA LEU A 94 13.85 -2.69 2.58
C LEU A 94 15.38 -2.62 2.72
N MET A 95 15.91 -1.42 2.98
CA MET A 95 17.34 -1.22 3.23
C MET A 95 17.78 -1.87 4.54
N ALA A 96 17.03 -1.71 5.63
CA ALA A 96 17.33 -2.32 6.93
C ALA A 96 17.36 -3.86 6.85
N LYS A 97 16.49 -4.47 6.04
CA LYS A 97 16.43 -5.92 5.85
C LYS A 97 17.33 -6.43 4.71
N ARG A 98 18.08 -5.54 4.05
CA ARG A 98 18.95 -5.85 2.90
C ARG A 98 18.22 -6.58 1.77
N ARG A 99 17.01 -6.11 1.46
CA ARG A 99 16.17 -6.61 0.37
C ARG A 99 15.92 -5.48 -0.65
N PRO A 100 16.95 -5.04 -1.38
CA PRO A 100 16.76 -3.98 -2.36
C PRO A 100 15.93 -4.51 -3.53
N VAL A 101 14.76 -3.91 -3.71
CA VAL A 101 13.93 -4.02 -4.91
C VAL A 101 13.72 -2.59 -5.43
N PRO A 102 13.63 -2.35 -6.75
CA PRO A 102 13.24 -1.05 -7.26
C PRO A 102 11.92 -0.58 -6.64
N VAL A 103 11.92 0.66 -6.11
CA VAL A 103 10.73 1.30 -5.56
C VAL A 103 10.50 2.64 -6.23
N LEU A 104 9.29 2.84 -6.75
CA LEU A 104 8.81 4.14 -7.21
C LEU A 104 7.87 4.74 -6.17
N ASN A 105 8.29 5.85 -5.55
CA ASN A 105 7.43 6.57 -4.61
C ASN A 105 6.63 7.64 -5.36
N LEU A 106 5.30 7.52 -5.35
CA LEU A 106 4.36 8.48 -5.92
C LEU A 106 3.63 9.20 -4.79
N GLY A 107 3.70 10.53 -4.80
CA GLY A 107 3.03 11.40 -3.85
C GLY A 107 3.22 12.85 -4.23
N LEU A 108 3.02 13.76 -3.27
CA LEU A 108 3.18 15.18 -3.49
C LEU A 108 4.68 15.55 -3.55
N PRO A 109 5.09 16.40 -4.52
CA PRO A 109 6.42 17.00 -4.50
C PRO A 109 6.57 17.93 -3.29
N ASP A 110 7.82 18.26 -2.96
CA ASP A 110 8.17 19.29 -1.96
C ASP A 110 7.74 20.69 -2.42
#